data_AF-A0A5P2AT25-F1
#
_entry.id   AF-A0A5P2AT25-F1
#
_cell.length_a   1.000
_cell.length_b   1.000
_cell.length_c   1.000
_cell.angle_alpha   90.00
_cell.angle_beta   90.00
_cell.angle_gamma   90.00
#
_symmetry.space_group_name_H-M   'P 1'
#
loop_
_entity.id
_entity.type
_entity.pdbx_description
1 polymer ?
#
loop_
_entity_poly.entity_id
_entity_poly.type
_entity_poly.pdbx_seq_one_letter_code
_entity_poly.pdbx_strand_id
1 'polypeptide(L)'
;MQDHALRVKAAADLMTELQSAVIETSRMRKESIAWLRKNGHSMADVAKLMGVSRARVSQLRDSGPPPERAFLGTQHVQVAVPTRPGEREYVAVEDSSTGQKMLALAQSLQLEGELQYIPVSGEIDLNRDDLVVVCGPKSSAAAAAALSQDPRLSFETLPDGRWALAERESGKTYMSPSDDPQKPVPADVAYLGRLPRPDGQGTFILIAGVHAVGSLGVAHYLTENLASLYEQAGTEPFSMVVACDYSPEDKSVKASRSASGVLLHEAV
;
A
#
# COMPACT_ATOMS: atom_id res chain seq x y z
N MET A 1 34.99 -10.46 -29.30
CA MET A 1 33.68 -9.82 -29.57
C MET A 1 32.62 -10.25 -28.54
N GLN A 2 32.45 -11.56 -28.27
CA GLN A 2 31.53 -12.06 -27.22
C GLN A 2 31.83 -11.51 -25.81
N ASP A 3 33.10 -11.34 -25.45
CA ASP A 3 33.51 -10.84 -24.12
C ASP A 3 33.08 -9.37 -23.89
N HIS A 4 33.25 -8.49 -24.89
CA HIS A 4 32.82 -7.09 -24.76
C HIS A 4 31.29 -6.93 -24.69
N ALA A 5 30.54 -7.78 -25.38
CA ALA A 5 29.07 -7.78 -25.31
C ALA A 5 28.56 -8.19 -23.92
N LEU A 6 29.18 -9.20 -23.30
CA LEU A 6 28.85 -9.59 -21.93
C LEU A 6 29.27 -8.51 -20.91
N ARG A 7 30.45 -7.92 -21.08
CA ARG A 7 30.93 -6.84 -20.20
C ARG A 7 30.07 -5.59 -20.26
N VAL A 8 29.63 -5.16 -21.45
CA VAL A 8 28.78 -3.97 -21.56
C VAL A 8 27.40 -4.20 -20.94
N LYS A 9 26.83 -5.41 -21.08
CA LYS A 9 25.58 -5.77 -20.41
C LYS A 9 25.75 -5.78 -18.89
N ALA A 10 26.75 -6.48 -18.37
CA ALA A 10 27.01 -6.54 -16.93
C ALA A 10 27.29 -5.15 -16.32
N ALA A 11 28.02 -4.29 -17.03
CA ALA A 11 28.26 -2.92 -16.60
C ALA A 11 26.97 -2.09 -16.59
N ALA A 12 26.10 -2.25 -17.59
CA ALA A 12 24.80 -1.58 -17.62
C ALA A 12 23.90 -2.02 -16.47
N ASP A 13 23.80 -3.32 -16.22
CA ASP A 13 23.00 -3.89 -15.13
C ASP A 13 23.48 -3.37 -13.75
N LEU A 14 24.81 -3.38 -13.51
CA LEU A 14 25.38 -2.85 -12.27
C LEU A 14 25.18 -1.34 -12.12
N MET A 15 25.27 -0.56 -13.21
CA MET A 15 24.99 0.87 -13.15
C MET A 15 23.55 1.15 -12.72
N THR A 16 22.59 0.37 -13.22
CA THR A 16 21.18 0.48 -12.80
C THR A 16 21.03 0.16 -11.31
N GLU A 17 21.63 -0.93 -10.82
CA GLU A 17 21.60 -1.29 -9.40
C GLU A 17 22.17 -0.17 -8.50
N LEU A 18 23.34 0.36 -8.87
CA LEU A 18 23.99 1.44 -8.13
C LEU A 18 23.16 2.73 -8.16
N GLN A 19 22.52 3.05 -9.27
CA GLN A 19 21.63 4.22 -9.37
C GLN A 19 20.42 4.07 -8.43
N SER A 20 19.80 2.89 -8.39
CA SER A 20 18.71 2.63 -7.46
C SER A 20 19.15 2.73 -6.00
N ALA A 21 20.33 2.22 -5.65
CA ALA A 21 20.91 2.37 -4.31
C ALA A 21 21.16 3.84 -3.94
N VAL A 22 21.60 4.67 -4.89
CA VAL A 22 21.79 6.12 -4.68
C VAL A 22 20.46 6.84 -4.44
N ILE A 23 19.40 6.45 -5.15
CA ILE A 23 18.04 7.01 -4.96
C ILE A 23 17.54 6.67 -3.56
N GLU A 24 17.64 5.40 -3.17
CA GLU A 24 17.12 4.92 -1.88
C GLU A 24 17.91 5.49 -0.69
N THR A 25 19.24 5.53 -0.77
CA THR A 25 20.05 6.18 0.27
C THR A 25 19.80 7.69 0.34
N SER A 26 19.45 8.34 -0.78
CA SER A 26 19.02 9.75 -0.78
C SER A 26 17.68 9.96 -0.08
N ARG A 27 16.73 9.02 -0.25
CA ARG A 27 15.46 8.98 0.50
C ARG A 27 15.71 8.85 2.00
N MET A 28 16.48 7.83 2.42
CA MET A 28 16.82 7.58 3.83
C MET A 28 17.52 8.79 4.47
N ARG A 29 18.43 9.44 3.73
CA ARG A 29 19.09 10.67 4.17
C ARG A 29 18.08 11.79 4.39
N LYS A 30 17.18 12.04 3.43
CA LYS A 30 16.15 13.06 3.52
C LYS A 30 15.24 12.83 4.73
N GLU A 31 14.80 11.60 4.93
CA GLU A 31 14.01 11.16 6.08
C GLU A 31 14.76 11.39 7.40
N SER A 32 16.02 10.95 7.49
CA SER A 32 16.85 11.10 8.69
C SER A 32 17.08 12.57 9.05
N ILE A 33 17.34 13.43 8.06
CA ILE A 33 17.46 14.88 8.27
C ILE A 33 16.15 15.44 8.82
N ALA A 34 15.00 15.07 8.24
CA ALA A 34 13.70 15.53 8.69
C ALA A 34 13.41 15.07 10.14
N TRP A 35 13.68 13.81 10.45
CA TRP A 35 13.51 13.24 11.79
C TRP A 35 14.38 13.95 12.82
N LEU A 36 15.68 14.13 12.56
CA LEU A 36 16.59 14.83 13.47
C LEU A 36 16.10 16.26 13.76
N ARG A 37 15.57 16.95 12.73
CA ARG A 37 15.02 18.30 12.86
C ARG A 37 13.74 18.34 13.68
N LYS A 38 12.85 17.36 13.51
CA LYS A 38 11.63 17.20 14.33
C LYS A 38 11.98 16.90 15.80
N ASN A 39 13.11 16.24 16.04
CA ASN A 39 13.61 15.86 17.37
C ASN A 39 14.65 16.84 17.95
N GLY A 40 14.63 18.11 17.54
CA GLY A 40 15.34 19.19 18.22
C GLY A 40 16.79 19.43 17.80
N HIS A 41 17.36 18.62 16.89
CA HIS A 41 18.72 18.89 16.40
C HIS A 41 18.78 20.16 15.55
N SER A 42 19.78 21.00 15.77
CA SER A 42 20.03 22.17 14.93
C SER A 42 20.55 21.77 13.54
N MET A 43 20.45 22.66 12.55
CA MET A 43 21.11 22.46 11.25
C MET A 43 22.64 22.32 11.39
N ALA A 44 23.23 22.90 12.43
CA ALA A 44 24.67 22.75 12.72
C ALA A 44 24.99 21.35 13.25
N ASP A 45 24.14 20.77 14.09
CA ASP A 45 24.31 19.43 14.63
C ASP A 45 24.23 18.38 13.50
N VAL A 46 23.23 18.51 12.62
CA VAL A 46 23.08 17.62 11.46
C VAL A 46 24.28 17.74 10.52
N ALA A 47 24.76 18.96 10.25
CA ALA A 47 25.94 19.19 9.42
C ALA A 47 27.20 18.54 10.00
N LYS A 48 27.39 18.65 11.32
CA LYS A 48 28.49 18.01 12.05
C LYS A 48 28.41 16.48 11.97
N LEU A 49 27.23 15.89 12.17
CA LEU A 49 27.01 14.45 12.06
C LEU A 49 27.33 13.91 10.66
N MET A 50 26.93 14.64 9.63
CA MET A 50 27.15 14.26 8.22
C MET A 50 28.56 14.58 7.70
N GLY A 51 29.38 15.33 8.44
CA GLY A 51 30.69 15.79 7.98
C GLY A 51 30.63 16.78 6.80
N VAL A 52 29.56 17.57 6.67
CA VAL A 52 29.34 18.53 5.57
C VAL A 52 28.99 19.93 6.08
N SER A 53 28.90 20.93 5.19
CA SER A 53 28.50 22.29 5.56
C SER A 53 26.98 22.41 5.80
N ARG A 54 26.57 23.43 6.57
CA ARG A 54 25.13 23.76 6.76
C ARG A 54 24.41 24.02 5.45
N ALA A 55 25.07 24.71 4.50
CA ALA A 55 24.52 24.94 3.17
C ALA A 55 24.29 23.62 2.41
N ARG A 56 25.21 22.67 2.54
CA ARG A 56 25.06 21.34 1.94
C ARG A 56 23.90 20.56 2.57
N VAL A 57 23.72 20.60 3.89
CA VAL A 57 22.55 19.99 4.54
C VAL A 57 21.24 20.58 4.00
N SER A 58 21.17 21.91 3.85
CA SER A 58 19.98 22.56 3.29
C SER A 58 19.64 22.06 1.89
N GLN A 59 20.63 21.87 1.03
CA GLN A 59 20.41 21.30 -0.31
C GLN A 59 19.97 19.83 -0.26
N LEU A 60 20.60 19.05 0.62
CA LEU A 60 20.36 17.61 0.72
C LEU A 60 19.01 17.25 1.34
N ARG A 61 18.46 18.12 2.19
CA ARG A 61 17.13 17.94 2.79
C ARG A 61 16.02 17.91 1.72
N ASP A 62 16.18 18.71 0.67
CA ASP A 62 15.15 18.85 -0.36
C ASP A 62 15.44 17.95 -1.58
N SER A 63 16.55 17.17 -1.53
CA SER A 63 17.01 16.28 -2.60
C SER A 63 16.68 14.81 -2.31
N GLY A 64 16.10 14.14 -3.31
CA GLY A 64 15.69 12.74 -3.24
C GLY A 64 14.16 12.59 -3.20
N PRO A 65 13.67 11.36 -3.43
CA PRO A 65 12.24 11.12 -3.49
C PRO A 65 11.56 11.32 -2.12
N PRO A 66 10.24 11.43 -2.08
CA PRO A 66 9.48 11.49 -0.83
C PRO A 66 9.75 10.25 0.05
N PRO A 67 10.00 10.41 1.38
CA PRO A 67 10.23 9.29 2.30
C PRO A 67 9.12 8.23 2.28
N GLU A 68 7.88 8.68 2.18
CA GLU A 68 6.67 7.86 2.22
C GLU A 68 6.53 6.91 1.02
N ARG A 69 7.36 7.04 -0.03
CA ARG A 69 7.41 6.04 -1.11
C ARG A 69 7.72 4.64 -0.60
N ALA A 70 8.52 4.55 0.47
CA ALA A 70 8.91 3.28 1.09
C ALA A 70 7.70 2.49 1.61
N PHE A 71 6.56 3.16 1.77
CA PHE A 71 5.31 2.48 2.02
C PHE A 71 4.93 1.51 0.88
N LEU A 72 5.04 1.90 -0.39
CA LEU A 72 4.70 0.99 -1.50
C LEU A 72 5.86 0.11 -1.92
N GLY A 73 7.09 0.62 -1.82
CA GLY A 73 8.29 -0.11 -2.20
C GLY A 73 9.48 0.80 -2.42
N THR A 74 10.57 0.23 -2.95
CA THR A 74 11.82 1.00 -3.15
C THR A 74 12.12 1.33 -4.60
N GLN A 75 11.70 0.51 -5.57
CA GLN A 75 11.99 0.75 -7.00
C GLN A 75 10.77 0.55 -7.88
N HIS A 76 10.07 -0.54 -7.65
CA HIS A 76 8.97 -1.02 -8.47
C HIS A 76 7.77 -1.31 -7.57
N VAL A 77 6.55 -1.34 -8.11
CA VAL A 77 5.34 -1.74 -7.40
C VAL A 77 4.50 -2.61 -8.30
N GLN A 78 4.19 -3.82 -7.84
CA GLN A 78 3.29 -4.75 -8.54
C GLN A 78 1.90 -4.60 -7.93
N VAL A 79 0.89 -4.25 -8.74
CA VAL A 79 -0.50 -4.14 -8.27
C VAL A 79 -1.32 -5.27 -8.90
N ALA A 80 -1.74 -6.23 -8.08
CA ALA A 80 -2.52 -7.38 -8.52
C ALA A 80 -4.03 -7.15 -8.26
N VAL A 81 -4.85 -7.19 -9.32
CA VAL A 81 -6.31 -7.03 -9.25
C VAL A 81 -7.03 -8.30 -9.75
N PRO A 82 -8.22 -8.65 -9.23
CA PRO A 82 -8.88 -9.90 -9.56
C PRO A 82 -9.58 -9.85 -10.91
N THR A 83 -9.43 -10.95 -11.64
CA THR A 83 -10.27 -11.30 -12.77
C THR A 83 -11.51 -12.05 -12.28
N ARG A 84 -12.64 -11.85 -12.95
CA ARG A 84 -13.95 -12.43 -12.61
C ARG A 84 -14.45 -13.34 -13.73
N PRO A 85 -15.21 -14.40 -13.40
CA PRO A 85 -15.80 -15.28 -14.39
C PRO A 85 -16.95 -14.58 -15.13
N GLY A 86 -17.04 -14.82 -16.44
CA GLY A 86 -18.10 -14.37 -17.33
C GLY A 86 -18.06 -15.15 -18.65
N GLU A 87 -18.85 -14.77 -19.66
CA GLU A 87 -18.71 -15.35 -21.01
C GLU A 87 -17.29 -15.19 -21.54
N ARG A 88 -16.65 -14.08 -21.15
CA ARG A 88 -15.21 -13.87 -21.16
C ARG A 88 -14.80 -13.39 -19.79
N GLU A 89 -13.61 -13.78 -19.38
CA GLU A 89 -12.98 -13.23 -18.18
C GLU A 89 -12.89 -11.69 -18.27
N TYR A 90 -13.21 -11.03 -17.17
CA TYR A 90 -13.22 -9.56 -17.10
C TYR A 90 -12.72 -9.07 -15.75
N VAL A 91 -12.33 -7.79 -15.69
CA VAL A 91 -11.98 -7.10 -14.44
C VAL A 91 -13.07 -6.07 -14.17
N ALA A 92 -13.57 -6.01 -12.93
CA ALA A 92 -14.57 -5.00 -12.59
C ALA A 92 -13.98 -3.59 -12.75
N VAL A 93 -14.83 -2.62 -13.10
CA VAL A 93 -14.38 -1.24 -13.35
C VAL A 93 -13.73 -0.66 -12.10
N GLU A 94 -14.28 -0.96 -10.92
CA GLU A 94 -13.77 -0.53 -9.63
C GLU A 94 -12.42 -1.17 -9.30
N ASP A 95 -12.25 -2.47 -9.58
CA ASP A 95 -10.98 -3.20 -9.37
C ASP A 95 -9.89 -2.62 -10.30
N SER A 96 -10.21 -2.41 -11.58
CA SER A 96 -9.32 -1.76 -12.56
C SER A 96 -8.97 -0.33 -12.15
N SER A 97 -9.96 0.46 -11.73
CA SER A 97 -9.76 1.84 -11.26
C SER A 97 -8.88 1.91 -10.01
N THR A 98 -9.02 0.94 -9.12
CA THR A 98 -8.15 0.81 -7.94
C THR A 98 -6.71 0.56 -8.36
N GLY A 99 -6.49 -0.40 -9.27
CA GLY A 99 -5.18 -0.68 -9.84
C GLY A 99 -4.54 0.56 -10.48
N GLN A 100 -5.27 1.26 -11.34
CA GLN A 100 -4.78 2.47 -12.02
C GLN A 100 -4.45 3.61 -11.04
N LYS A 101 -5.26 3.82 -9.99
CA LYS A 101 -4.96 4.82 -8.95
C LYS A 101 -3.69 4.46 -8.17
N MET A 102 -3.49 3.18 -7.83
CA MET A 102 -2.28 2.74 -7.15
C MET A 102 -1.03 2.94 -8.01
N LEU A 103 -1.12 2.69 -9.32
CA LEU A 103 -0.02 2.96 -10.26
C LEU A 103 0.27 4.45 -10.41
N ALA A 104 -0.77 5.29 -10.48
CA ALA A 104 -0.60 6.75 -10.50
C ALA A 104 0.06 7.26 -9.21
N LEU A 105 -0.32 6.70 -8.05
CA LEU A 105 0.32 6.98 -6.77
C LEU A 105 1.79 6.57 -6.79
N ALA A 106 2.12 5.35 -7.21
CA ALA A 106 3.50 4.88 -7.35
C ALA A 106 4.32 5.81 -8.25
N GLN A 107 3.78 6.21 -9.40
CA GLN A 107 4.44 7.16 -10.31
C GLN A 107 4.70 8.51 -9.65
N SER A 108 3.74 9.05 -8.89
CA SER A 108 3.91 10.32 -8.16
C SER A 108 5.03 10.26 -7.12
N LEU A 109 5.30 9.06 -6.61
CA LEU A 109 6.36 8.75 -5.65
C LEU A 109 7.69 8.37 -6.32
N GLN A 110 7.76 8.49 -7.66
CA GLN A 110 8.90 8.15 -8.51
C GLN A 110 9.27 6.66 -8.43
N LEU A 111 8.25 5.80 -8.37
CA LEU A 111 8.36 4.35 -8.49
C LEU A 111 7.86 3.91 -9.88
N GLU A 112 8.44 2.83 -10.39
CA GLU A 112 7.85 2.12 -11.52
C GLU A 112 6.66 1.29 -11.03
N GLY A 113 5.68 1.05 -11.90
CA GLY A 113 4.48 0.31 -11.55
C GLY A 113 4.03 -0.64 -12.64
N GLU A 114 3.60 -1.83 -12.25
CA GLU A 114 3.01 -2.84 -13.14
C GLU A 114 1.63 -3.27 -12.63
N LEU A 115 0.66 -3.34 -13.55
CA LEU A 115 -0.64 -3.96 -13.27
C LEU A 115 -0.58 -5.45 -13.60
N GLN A 116 -1.00 -6.28 -12.65
CA GLN A 116 -1.12 -7.71 -12.80
C GLN A 116 -2.55 -8.17 -12.52
N TYR A 117 -2.92 -9.32 -13.08
CA TYR A 117 -4.26 -9.87 -12.96
C TYR A 117 -4.21 -11.19 -12.21
N ILE A 118 -4.96 -11.29 -11.12
CA ILE A 118 -5.16 -12.55 -10.40
C ILE A 118 -6.17 -13.36 -11.23
N PRO A 119 -5.82 -14.58 -11.68
CA PRO A 119 -6.72 -15.41 -12.47
C PRO A 119 -7.98 -15.76 -11.68
N VAL A 120 -9.02 -16.22 -12.36
CA VAL A 120 -10.28 -16.65 -11.73
C VAL A 120 -10.06 -17.79 -10.71
N SER A 121 -9.01 -18.60 -10.88
CA SER A 121 -8.57 -19.61 -9.90
C SER A 121 -8.13 -19.01 -8.55
N GLY A 122 -7.82 -17.71 -8.52
CA GLY A 122 -7.39 -17.00 -7.31
C GLY A 122 -5.93 -17.21 -6.94
N GLU A 123 -5.15 -17.86 -7.81
CA GLU A 123 -3.73 -18.14 -7.59
C GLU A 123 -2.91 -16.85 -7.62
N ILE A 124 -2.15 -16.60 -6.56
CA ILE A 124 -1.21 -15.49 -6.47
C ILE A 124 -0.03 -15.89 -5.59
N ASP A 125 1.18 -15.57 -6.03
CA ASP A 125 2.36 -15.66 -5.19
C ASP A 125 2.47 -14.40 -4.31
N LEU A 126 2.34 -14.59 -2.99
CA LEU A 126 2.47 -13.53 -2.00
C LEU A 126 3.92 -13.34 -1.53
N ASN A 127 4.85 -14.23 -1.90
CA ASN A 127 6.26 -14.15 -1.51
C ASN A 127 7.06 -13.26 -2.48
N ARG A 128 6.56 -12.04 -2.69
CA ARG A 128 7.18 -11.05 -3.59
C ARG A 128 7.32 -9.73 -2.88
N ASP A 129 8.44 -9.07 -3.13
CA ASP A 129 8.66 -7.70 -2.66
C ASP A 129 7.80 -6.71 -3.45
N ASP A 130 7.52 -5.57 -2.83
CA ASP A 130 6.80 -4.44 -3.40
C ASP A 130 5.44 -4.82 -4.03
N LEU A 131 4.75 -5.79 -3.43
CA LEU A 131 3.45 -6.30 -3.89
C LEU A 131 2.29 -5.61 -3.19
N VAL A 132 1.34 -5.11 -3.98
CA VAL A 132 0.01 -4.66 -3.57
C VAL A 132 -1.03 -5.61 -4.15
N VAL A 133 -1.80 -6.26 -3.28
CA VAL A 133 -2.88 -7.17 -3.66
C VAL A 133 -4.21 -6.49 -3.40
N VAL A 134 -5.01 -6.31 -4.44
CA VAL A 134 -6.35 -5.73 -4.35
C VAL A 134 -7.38 -6.83 -4.51
N CYS A 135 -7.58 -7.67 -3.51
CA CYS A 135 -8.61 -8.71 -3.58
C CYS A 135 -9.18 -9.06 -2.21
N GLY A 136 -10.47 -9.40 -2.19
CA GLY A 136 -11.12 -9.90 -0.99
C GLY A 136 -10.86 -11.40 -0.78
N PRO A 137 -11.21 -11.95 0.41
CA PRO A 137 -10.98 -13.36 0.76
C PRO A 137 -11.73 -14.35 -0.16
N LYS A 138 -12.77 -13.90 -0.87
CA LYS A 138 -13.48 -14.73 -1.87
C LYS A 138 -12.68 -14.95 -3.15
N SER A 139 -11.79 -14.04 -3.49
CA SER A 139 -11.10 -14.02 -4.79
C SER A 139 -9.80 -14.81 -4.78
N SER A 140 -9.21 -15.07 -3.61
CA SER A 140 -7.95 -15.80 -3.50
C SER A 140 -7.85 -16.50 -2.16
N ALA A 141 -7.60 -17.82 -2.19
CA ALA A 141 -7.34 -18.61 -0.98
C ALA A 141 -6.06 -18.15 -0.26
N ALA A 142 -5.03 -17.71 -1.00
CA ALA A 142 -3.80 -17.18 -0.43
C ALA A 142 -4.07 -15.86 0.32
N ALA A 143 -4.83 -14.94 -0.28
CA ALA A 143 -5.22 -13.69 0.38
C ALA A 143 -6.10 -13.95 1.60
N ALA A 144 -7.04 -14.89 1.53
CA ALA A 144 -7.87 -15.29 2.67
C ALA A 144 -7.03 -15.86 3.81
N ALA A 145 -6.07 -16.74 3.50
CA ALA A 145 -5.15 -17.31 4.48
C ALA A 145 -4.31 -16.22 5.15
N ALA A 146 -3.72 -15.30 4.39
CA ALA A 146 -2.93 -14.20 4.95
C ALA A 146 -3.79 -13.28 5.83
N LEU A 147 -4.98 -12.90 5.37
CA LEU A 147 -5.90 -12.07 6.14
C LEU A 147 -6.35 -12.76 7.43
N SER A 148 -6.49 -14.09 7.44
CA SER A 148 -6.87 -14.83 8.65
C SER A 148 -5.82 -14.75 9.78
N GLN A 149 -4.56 -14.46 9.44
CA GLN A 149 -3.45 -14.32 10.38
C GLN A 149 -3.35 -12.90 10.98
N ASP A 150 -4.13 -11.94 10.50
CA ASP A 150 -4.12 -10.58 11.06
C ASP A 150 -4.56 -10.62 12.54
N PRO A 151 -3.74 -10.13 13.48
CA PRO A 151 -4.03 -10.19 14.92
C PRO A 151 -4.96 -9.07 15.42
N ARG A 152 -5.27 -8.06 14.59
CA ARG A 152 -6.06 -6.88 14.95
C ARG A 152 -7.43 -6.86 14.30
N LEU A 153 -7.54 -7.25 13.04
CA LEU A 153 -8.77 -7.23 12.26
C LEU A 153 -9.10 -8.63 11.72
N SER A 154 -10.39 -8.91 11.58
CA SER A 154 -10.92 -10.06 10.86
C SER A 154 -11.93 -9.59 9.81
N PHE A 155 -12.01 -10.34 8.71
CA PHE A 155 -12.99 -10.14 7.65
C PHE A 155 -14.01 -11.28 7.75
N GLU A 156 -15.21 -10.96 8.19
CA GLU A 156 -16.19 -11.93 8.68
C GLU A 156 -17.48 -11.88 7.88
N THR A 157 -18.17 -13.03 7.85
CA THR A 157 -19.55 -13.10 7.35
C THR A 157 -20.50 -13.06 8.54
N LEU A 158 -21.42 -12.09 8.52
CA LEU A 158 -22.48 -11.96 9.51
C LEU A 158 -23.53 -13.08 9.35
N PRO A 159 -24.39 -13.33 10.35
CA PRO A 159 -25.42 -14.37 10.27
C PRO A 159 -26.40 -14.22 9.10
N ASP A 160 -26.56 -13.01 8.57
CA ASP A 160 -27.41 -12.69 7.42
C ASP A 160 -26.67 -12.78 6.07
N GLY A 161 -25.40 -13.20 6.07
CA GLY A 161 -24.59 -13.38 4.86
C GLY A 161 -23.83 -12.12 4.40
N ARG A 162 -24.05 -10.97 5.03
CA ARG A 162 -23.29 -9.74 4.73
C ARG A 162 -21.85 -9.85 5.23
N TRP A 163 -20.96 -9.13 4.57
CA TRP A 163 -19.56 -9.07 4.97
C TRP A 163 -19.29 -7.87 5.86
N ALA A 164 -18.41 -8.05 6.84
CA ALA A 164 -18.00 -7.01 7.75
C ALA A 164 -16.52 -7.16 8.14
N LEU A 165 -15.94 -6.06 8.58
CA LEU A 165 -14.64 -6.04 9.24
C LEU A 165 -14.87 -5.97 10.74
N ALA A 166 -14.24 -6.83 11.52
CA ALA A 166 -14.32 -6.79 12.98
C ALA A 166 -12.95 -6.53 13.59
N GLU A 167 -12.89 -5.59 14.52
CA GLU A 167 -11.73 -5.38 15.37
C GLU A 167 -11.74 -6.43 16.48
N ARG A 168 -10.67 -7.22 16.57
CA ARG A 168 -10.60 -8.38 17.46
C ARG A 168 -10.54 -7.99 18.93
N GLU A 169 -9.87 -6.87 19.26
CA GLU A 169 -9.69 -6.41 20.63
C GLU A 169 -10.97 -5.75 21.18
N SER A 170 -11.54 -4.81 20.43
CA SER A 170 -12.72 -4.05 20.87
C SER A 170 -14.06 -4.75 20.55
N GLY A 171 -14.06 -5.73 19.64
CA GLY A 171 -15.27 -6.34 19.08
C GLY A 171 -16.04 -5.41 18.14
N LYS A 172 -15.50 -4.22 17.80
CA LYS A 172 -16.18 -3.25 16.95
C LYS A 172 -16.29 -3.76 15.52
N THR A 173 -17.51 -3.76 15.00
CA THR A 173 -17.81 -4.20 13.63
C THR A 173 -18.01 -3.01 12.70
N TYR A 174 -17.45 -3.10 11.51
CA TYR A 174 -17.55 -2.15 10.41
C TYR A 174 -18.24 -2.84 9.23
N MET A 175 -19.46 -2.41 8.94
CA MET A 175 -20.26 -2.91 7.82
C MET A 175 -20.29 -1.88 6.70
N SER A 176 -20.56 -2.33 5.48
CA SER A 176 -20.83 -1.41 4.38
C SER A 176 -22.13 -0.64 4.62
N PRO A 177 -22.14 0.70 4.66
CA PRO A 177 -23.37 1.48 4.70
C PRO A 177 -24.27 1.26 3.47
N SER A 178 -23.71 0.74 2.36
CA SER A 178 -24.49 0.35 1.18
C SER A 178 -25.42 -0.85 1.46
N ASP A 179 -25.08 -1.68 2.44
CA ASP A 179 -25.85 -2.88 2.81
C ASP A 179 -26.83 -2.65 3.97
N ASP A 180 -27.04 -1.39 4.40
CA ASP A 180 -28.06 -1.08 5.40
C ASP A 180 -29.45 -1.35 4.81
N PRO A 181 -30.23 -2.30 5.36
CA PRO A 181 -31.53 -2.67 4.80
C PRO A 181 -32.61 -1.59 5.00
N GLN A 182 -32.43 -0.69 5.96
CA GLN A 182 -33.38 0.38 6.25
C GLN A 182 -33.04 1.66 5.49
N LYS A 183 -31.74 1.98 5.40
CA LYS A 183 -31.28 3.22 4.79
C LYS A 183 -29.92 3.04 4.12
N PRO A 184 -29.88 2.43 2.92
CA PRO A 184 -28.64 2.27 2.18
C PRO A 184 -28.10 3.65 1.76
N VAL A 185 -26.81 3.86 1.99
CA VAL A 185 -26.10 5.10 1.63
C VAL A 185 -24.95 4.74 0.68
N PRO A 186 -24.63 5.54 -0.34
CA PRO A 186 -23.52 5.28 -1.26
C PRO A 186 -22.16 5.51 -0.59
N ALA A 187 -21.81 4.59 0.30
CA ALA A 187 -20.58 4.53 1.06
C ALA A 187 -20.19 3.07 1.31
N ASP A 188 -18.91 2.82 1.52
CA ASP A 188 -18.38 1.48 1.76
C ASP A 188 -17.23 1.49 2.76
N VAL A 189 -16.81 0.30 3.19
CA VAL A 189 -15.64 0.10 4.04
C VAL A 189 -14.71 -0.94 3.45
N ALA A 190 -13.42 -0.83 3.78
CA ALA A 190 -12.39 -1.69 3.26
C ALA A 190 -11.26 -1.88 4.27
N TYR A 191 -10.66 -3.05 4.19
CA TYR A 191 -9.42 -3.39 4.86
C TYR A 191 -8.24 -2.84 4.06
N LEU A 192 -7.32 -2.20 4.77
CA LEU A 192 -5.97 -1.91 4.31
C LEU A 192 -5.02 -2.49 5.35
N GLY A 193 -4.07 -3.33 4.92
CA GLY A 193 -3.02 -3.78 5.82
C GLY A 193 -1.73 -4.09 5.10
N ARG A 194 -0.63 -3.94 5.84
CA ARG A 194 0.67 -4.50 5.49
C ARG A 194 0.81 -5.81 6.26
N LEU A 195 0.84 -6.92 5.53
CA LEU A 195 0.91 -8.25 6.09
C LEU A 195 2.30 -8.86 5.88
N PRO A 196 2.79 -9.69 6.81
CA PRO A 196 4.01 -10.45 6.60
C PRO A 196 3.82 -11.40 5.41
N ARG A 197 4.88 -11.56 4.61
CA ARG A 197 4.93 -12.59 3.57
C ARG A 197 4.83 -13.98 4.20
N PRO A 198 4.17 -14.96 3.55
CA PRO A 198 4.09 -16.33 4.06
C PRO A 198 5.44 -16.99 4.34
N ASP A 199 6.49 -16.62 3.60
CA ASP A 199 7.87 -17.10 3.81
C ASP A 199 8.63 -16.38 4.94
N GLY A 200 8.03 -15.36 5.56
CA GLY A 200 8.65 -14.53 6.60
C GLY A 200 9.66 -13.51 6.08
N GLN A 201 9.88 -13.41 4.77
CA GLN A 201 10.95 -12.61 4.16
C GLN A 201 10.42 -11.26 3.67
N GLY A 202 9.79 -10.48 4.56
CA GLY A 202 9.28 -9.14 4.27
C GLY A 202 7.77 -9.04 4.35
N THR A 203 7.19 -8.09 3.62
CA THR A 203 5.76 -7.76 3.70
C THR A 203 5.14 -7.51 2.33
N PHE A 204 3.83 -7.57 2.26
CA PHE A 204 3.03 -7.10 1.12
C PHE A 204 1.83 -6.28 1.62
N ILE A 205 1.26 -5.45 0.75
CA ILE A 205 0.04 -4.69 1.08
C ILE A 205 -1.18 -5.47 0.58
N LEU A 206 -2.19 -5.62 1.42
CA LEU A 206 -3.49 -6.17 1.07
C LEU A 206 -4.57 -5.09 1.19
N ILE A 207 -5.36 -4.95 0.13
CA ILE A 207 -6.54 -4.09 0.03
C ILE A 207 -7.74 -4.99 -0.25
N ALA A 208 -8.72 -4.99 0.66
CA ALA A 208 -9.93 -5.78 0.52
C ALA A 208 -11.16 -4.95 0.92
N GLY A 209 -11.91 -4.48 -0.07
CA GLY A 209 -13.22 -3.87 0.17
C GLY A 209 -14.30 -4.89 0.51
N VAL A 210 -15.28 -4.47 1.31
CA VAL A 210 -16.56 -5.20 1.46
C VAL A 210 -17.23 -5.33 0.08
N HIS A 211 -17.21 -4.24 -0.69
CA HIS A 211 -17.43 -4.26 -2.14
C HIS A 211 -16.20 -3.73 -2.90
N ALA A 212 -16.18 -3.90 -4.22
CA ALA A 212 -15.07 -3.45 -5.06
C ALA A 212 -14.81 -1.93 -4.94
N VAL A 213 -15.86 -1.12 -4.73
CA VAL A 213 -15.73 0.33 -4.50
C VAL A 213 -15.03 0.68 -3.18
N GLY A 214 -15.11 -0.18 -2.16
CA GLY A 214 -14.35 -0.03 -0.93
C GLY A 214 -12.84 -0.05 -1.18
N SER A 215 -12.36 -0.97 -2.03
CA SER A 215 -10.94 -1.02 -2.43
C SER A 215 -10.51 0.27 -3.14
N LEU A 216 -11.39 0.84 -3.98
CA LEU A 216 -11.15 2.13 -4.62
C LEU A 216 -11.07 3.27 -3.59
N GLY A 217 -11.85 3.17 -2.52
CA GLY A 217 -11.78 4.04 -1.35
C GLY A 217 -10.42 4.02 -0.65
N VAL A 218 -9.79 2.85 -0.57
CA VAL A 218 -8.41 2.72 -0.01
C VAL A 218 -7.39 3.40 -0.92
N ALA A 219 -7.45 3.18 -2.24
CA ALA A 219 -6.54 3.85 -3.16
C ALA A 219 -6.70 5.38 -3.14
N HIS A 220 -7.94 5.87 -3.02
CA HIS A 220 -8.22 7.28 -2.78
C HIS A 220 -7.60 7.77 -1.47
N TYR A 221 -7.80 7.05 -0.37
CA TYR A 221 -7.24 7.39 0.95
C TYR A 221 -5.72 7.48 0.93
N LEU A 222 -5.04 6.51 0.33
CA LEU A 222 -3.58 6.50 0.23
C LEU A 222 -3.06 7.70 -0.56
N THR A 223 -3.75 8.12 -1.62
CA THR A 223 -3.34 9.29 -2.42
C THR A 223 -3.27 10.57 -1.58
N GLU A 224 -4.14 10.70 -0.58
CA GLU A 224 -4.23 11.91 0.26
C GLU A 224 -3.48 11.79 1.59
N ASN A 225 -3.30 10.56 2.10
CA ASN A 225 -2.88 10.33 3.49
C ASN A 225 -1.58 9.51 3.62
N LEU A 226 -0.92 9.14 2.51
CA LEU A 226 0.26 8.26 2.55
C LEU A 226 1.36 8.76 3.50
N ALA A 227 1.69 10.06 3.45
CA ALA A 227 2.73 10.62 4.30
C ALA A 227 2.39 10.50 5.79
N SER A 228 1.15 10.80 6.16
CA SER A 228 0.69 10.67 7.55
C SER A 228 0.59 9.22 8.01
N LEU A 229 0.19 8.31 7.11
CA LEU A 229 0.16 6.88 7.39
C LEU A 229 1.57 6.32 7.58
N TYR A 230 2.51 6.74 6.72
CA TYR A 230 3.92 6.37 6.83
C TYR A 230 4.58 6.93 8.10
N GLU A 231 4.23 8.13 8.54
CA GLU A 231 4.70 8.63 9.85
C GLU A 231 4.20 7.79 11.04
N GLN A 232 3.03 7.15 10.92
CA GLN A 232 2.43 6.33 11.98
C GLN A 232 2.91 4.87 11.97
N ALA A 233 2.98 4.26 10.78
CA ALA A 233 3.25 2.83 10.62
C ALA A 233 4.62 2.52 10.00
N GLY A 234 5.27 3.49 9.36
CA GLY A 234 6.47 3.26 8.57
C GLY A 234 6.27 2.13 7.56
N THR A 235 7.12 1.11 7.66
CA THR A 235 7.05 -0.14 6.90
C THR A 235 6.69 -1.35 7.77
N GLU A 236 6.22 -1.13 9.00
CA GLU A 236 5.86 -2.20 9.94
C GLU A 236 4.51 -2.84 9.60
N PRO A 237 4.31 -4.13 9.91
CA PRO A 237 3.02 -4.78 9.75
C PRO A 237 1.91 -4.07 10.55
N PHE A 238 0.81 -3.77 9.88
CA PHE A 238 -0.32 -3.07 10.46
C PHE A 238 -1.60 -3.41 9.69
N SER A 239 -2.74 -3.09 10.29
CA SER A 239 -4.00 -3.05 9.57
C SER A 239 -4.90 -1.91 10.02
N MET A 240 -5.84 -1.53 9.16
CA MET A 240 -6.84 -0.51 9.43
C MET A 240 -8.07 -0.68 8.55
N VAL A 241 -9.17 -0.09 9.01
CA VAL A 241 -10.40 0.05 8.24
C VAL A 241 -10.44 1.45 7.64
N VAL A 242 -10.61 1.52 6.31
CA VAL A 242 -10.86 2.75 5.56
C VAL A 242 -12.35 2.79 5.20
N ALA A 243 -13.01 3.92 5.45
CA ALA A 243 -14.35 4.19 4.95
C ALA A 243 -14.27 5.16 3.77
N CYS A 244 -15.17 5.00 2.80
CA CYS A 244 -15.31 5.93 1.68
C CYS A 244 -16.76 6.26 1.39
N ASP A 245 -16.98 7.47 0.86
CA ASP A 245 -18.26 7.88 0.28
C ASP A 245 -18.07 7.99 -1.23
N TYR A 246 -19.05 7.53 -2.00
CA TYR A 246 -18.96 7.46 -3.46
C TYR A 246 -20.23 8.02 -4.14
N SER A 247 -20.10 8.37 -5.41
CA SER A 247 -21.24 8.79 -6.22
C SER A 247 -22.08 7.58 -6.66
N PRO A 248 -23.40 7.56 -6.43
CA PRO A 248 -24.24 6.43 -6.81
C PRO A 248 -24.32 6.23 -8.33
N GLU A 249 -24.06 7.27 -9.12
CA GLU A 249 -24.18 7.27 -10.59
C GLU A 249 -23.03 6.51 -11.27
N ASP A 250 -21.80 6.77 -10.81
CA ASP A 250 -20.57 6.32 -11.49
C ASP A 250 -19.59 5.61 -10.55
N LYS A 251 -19.97 5.43 -9.27
CA LYS A 251 -19.14 4.85 -8.20
C LYS A 251 -17.82 5.59 -7.96
N SER A 252 -17.67 6.83 -8.45
CA SER A 252 -16.48 7.63 -8.18
C SER A 252 -16.41 8.00 -6.70
N VAL A 253 -15.28 7.68 -6.05
CA VAL A 253 -15.03 8.05 -4.65
C VAL A 253 -14.94 9.56 -4.51
N LYS A 254 -15.67 10.14 -3.56
CA LYS A 254 -15.73 11.57 -3.27
C LYS A 254 -14.98 11.95 -1.99
N ALA A 255 -14.91 11.03 -1.04
CA ALA A 255 -14.20 11.21 0.20
C ALA A 255 -13.77 9.85 0.75
N SER A 256 -12.67 9.85 1.51
CA SER A 256 -12.18 8.67 2.23
C SER A 256 -11.61 9.07 3.58
N ARG A 257 -11.71 8.19 4.58
CA ARG A 257 -11.27 8.46 5.95
C ARG A 257 -10.86 7.17 6.66
N SER A 258 -9.95 7.31 7.62
CA SER A 258 -9.66 6.24 8.56
C SER A 258 -10.87 6.01 9.48
N ALA A 259 -11.36 4.79 9.56
CA ALA A 259 -12.50 4.40 10.40
C ALA A 259 -12.07 3.72 11.71
N SER A 260 -10.87 3.14 11.76
CA SER A 260 -10.30 2.50 12.96
C SER A 260 -9.06 3.21 13.53
N GLY A 261 -8.39 4.07 12.76
CA GLY A 261 -6.98 4.38 13.04
C GLY A 261 -6.04 3.26 12.58
N VAL A 262 -4.73 3.47 12.74
CA VAL A 262 -3.69 2.47 12.44
C VAL A 262 -3.59 1.48 13.60
N LEU A 263 -3.71 0.19 13.31
CA LEU A 263 -3.57 -0.89 14.28
C LEU A 263 -2.27 -1.66 13.98
N LEU A 264 -1.19 -1.37 14.70
CA LEU A 264 0.09 -2.06 14.54
C LEU A 264 -0.03 -3.52 15.02
N HIS A 265 0.54 -4.47 14.27
CA HIS A 265 0.44 -5.90 14.59
C HIS A 265 1.26 -6.27 15.81
N GLU A 266 2.43 -5.63 15.98
CA GLU A 266 3.20 -5.68 17.23
C GLU A 266 2.88 -4.44 18.07
N ALA A 267 2.76 -4.60 19.39
CA ALA A 267 2.64 -3.46 20.29
C ALA A 267 4.00 -2.77 20.41
N VAL A 268 4.05 -1.48 20.08
CA VAL A 268 5.22 -0.60 20.31
C VAL A 268 5.44 -0.40 21.81
#